data_AF-A0A3A0B221-F1
#
_entry.id   AF-A0A3A0B221-F1
#
_cell.length_a   1.000
_cell.length_b   1.000
_cell.length_c   1.000
_cell.angle_alpha   90.00
_cell.angle_beta   90.00
_cell.angle_gamma   90.00
#
_symmetry.space_group_name_H-M   'P 1'
#
loop_
_entity.id
_entity.type
_entity.pdbx_description
1 polymer ?
#
loop_
_entity_poly.entity_id
_entity_poly.type
_entity_poly.pdbx_seq_one_letter_code
_entity_poly.pdbx_strand_id
1 'polypeptide(L)'
;MNDLHYFSDLGLDIVDHGLDEFWEIISWEQINKYPADLILLDARAGVLTVDEFSSIGTWAALPAVQAGQVGPWYAGAPYSYIGLVPIMQELTALINASNPDLV
;
A
#
# COMPACT_ATOMS: atom_id res chain seq x y z
N MET A 1 -2.30 -5.60 -11.75
CA MET A 1 -0.89 -5.15 -11.84
C MET A 1 0.01 -6.33 -11.51
N ASN A 2 1.06 -6.57 -12.29
CA ASN A 2 1.82 -7.83 -12.21
C ASN A 2 2.59 -8.02 -10.90
N ASP A 3 3.06 -6.92 -10.29
CA ASP A 3 3.78 -6.92 -9.02
C ASP A 3 2.90 -7.31 -7.83
N LEU A 4 1.69 -6.75 -7.72
CA LEU A 4 0.76 -7.10 -6.64
C LEU A 4 0.34 -8.58 -6.70
N HIS A 5 0.11 -9.12 -7.90
CA HIS A 5 -0.13 -10.56 -8.07
C HIS A 5 1.10 -11.38 -7.64
N TYR A 6 2.30 -10.95 -8.01
CA TYR A 6 3.52 -11.64 -7.58
C TYR A 6 3.71 -11.61 -6.05
N PHE A 7 3.38 -10.51 -5.37
CA PHE A 7 3.43 -10.47 -3.90
C PHE A 7 2.40 -11.41 -3.27
N SER A 8 1.20 -11.48 -3.84
CA SER A 8 0.17 -12.42 -3.40
C SER A 8 0.57 -13.88 -3.62
N ASP A 9 1.19 -14.21 -4.76
CA ASP A 9 1.73 -15.55 -5.06
C ASP A 9 2.83 -15.96 -4.06
N LEU A 10 3.57 -14.99 -3.50
CA LEU A 10 4.55 -15.20 -2.43
C LEU A 10 3.92 -15.34 -1.04
N GLY A 11 2.60 -15.14 -0.91
CA GLY A 11 1.83 -15.32 0.31
C GLY A 11 1.49 -14.04 1.06
N LEU A 12 1.69 -12.85 0.47
CA LEU A 12 1.20 -11.61 1.07
C LEU A 12 -0.32 -11.52 0.90
N ASP A 13 -1.02 -11.25 2.00
CA ASP A 13 -2.45 -10.98 1.95
C ASP A 13 -2.69 -9.57 1.39
N ILE A 14 -3.24 -9.50 0.17
CA ILE A 14 -3.53 -8.25 -0.53
C ILE A 14 -5.04 -8.06 -0.58
N VAL A 15 -5.50 -6.91 -0.11
CA VAL A 15 -6.92 -6.50 -0.20
C VAL A 15 -7.40 -6.56 -1.66
N ASP A 16 -8.46 -7.33 -1.89
CA ASP A 16 -9.14 -7.45 -3.18
C ASP A 16 -10.46 -6.67 -3.16
N HIS A 17 -10.66 -5.80 -4.15
CA HIS A 17 -11.89 -5.03 -4.32
C HIS A 17 -13.00 -5.79 -5.08
N GLY A 18 -12.70 -6.97 -5.64
CA GLY A 18 -13.68 -7.86 -6.28
C GLY A 18 -14.30 -7.33 -7.57
N LEU A 19 -13.66 -6.37 -8.23
CA LEU A 19 -14.09 -5.82 -9.53
C LEU A 19 -13.16 -6.33 -10.63
N ASP A 20 -13.67 -6.44 -11.85
CA ASP A 20 -12.85 -6.73 -13.05
C ASP A 20 -12.19 -5.45 -13.60
N GLU A 21 -11.63 -4.64 -12.70
CA GLU A 21 -10.99 -3.35 -12.99
C GLU A 21 -9.60 -3.32 -12.35
N PHE A 22 -8.70 -2.48 -12.84
CA PHE A 22 -7.33 -2.40 -12.31
C PHE A 22 -7.24 -1.78 -10.91
N TRP A 23 -8.19 -0.90 -10.56
CA TRP A 23 -8.31 -0.25 -9.26
C TRP A 23 -9.75 0.22 -9.06
N GLU A 24 -10.16 0.39 -7.80
CA GLU A 24 -11.41 1.05 -7.45
C GLU A 24 -11.19 2.54 -7.16
N ILE A 25 -12.10 3.40 -7.63
CA ILE A 25 -12.15 4.80 -7.21
C ILE A 25 -13.07 4.89 -5.99
N ILE A 26 -12.52 5.24 -4.84
CA ILE A 26 -13.25 5.47 -3.59
C ILE A 26 -13.20 6.95 -3.21
N SER A 27 -14.30 7.45 -2.63
CA SER A 27 -14.30 8.79 -2.06
C SER A 27 -13.55 8.81 -0.73
N TRP A 28 -13.06 9.99 -0.32
CA TRP A 28 -12.36 10.14 0.96
C TRP A 28 -13.23 9.77 2.16
N GLU A 29 -14.53 9.94 2.07
CA GLU A 29 -15.50 9.56 3.11
C GLU A 29 -15.66 8.03 3.24
N GLN A 30 -15.28 7.28 2.21
CA GLN A 30 -15.37 5.81 2.16
C GLN A 30 -14.01 5.13 2.21
N ILE A 31 -12.94 5.86 2.55
CA ILE A 31 -11.57 5.33 2.51
C ILE A 31 -11.35 4.15 3.47
N ASN A 32 -12.20 4.00 4.48
CA ASN A 32 -12.20 2.88 5.42
C ASN A 32 -13.01 1.65 4.94
N LYS A 33 -13.45 1.62 3.67
CA LYS A 33 -14.23 0.51 3.09
C LYS A 33 -13.51 -0.83 3.22
N TYR A 34 -12.18 -0.82 3.09
CA TYR A 34 -11.35 -1.99 3.24
C TYR A 34 -10.44 -1.82 4.47
N PRO A 35 -10.63 -2.63 5.52
CA PRO A 35 -9.67 -2.70 6.62
C PRO A 35 -8.31 -3.15 6.08
N ALA A 36 -7.25 -2.48 6.52
CA ALA A 36 -5.88 -2.84 6.18
C ALA A 36 -4.95 -2.55 7.36
N ASP A 37 -4.04 -3.48 7.62
CA ASP A 37 -2.99 -3.31 8.63
C ASP A 37 -1.85 -2.43 8.10
N LEU A 38 -1.53 -2.59 6.82
CA LEU A 38 -0.46 -1.88 6.13
C LEU A 38 -0.99 -1.23 4.86
N ILE A 39 -0.71 0.06 4.66
CA ILE A 39 -1.06 0.77 3.43
C ILE A 39 0.20 1.04 2.61
N LEU A 40 0.17 0.63 1.34
CA LEU A 40 1.22 0.98 0.40
C LEU A 40 0.75 2.12 -0.52
N LEU A 41 1.45 3.26 -0.47
CA LEU A 41 1.16 4.45 -1.26
C LEU A 41 2.03 4.53 -2.50
N ASP A 42 1.42 4.83 -3.64
CA ASP A 42 2.12 5.00 -4.91
C ASP A 42 3.24 6.05 -4.81
N ALA A 43 4.47 5.61 -5.05
CA ALA A 43 5.69 6.41 -4.93
C ALA A 43 6.09 7.13 -6.24
N ARG A 44 5.23 7.14 -7.27
CA ARG A 44 5.50 7.86 -8.52
C ARG A 44 5.48 9.38 -8.30
N ALA A 45 6.36 10.08 -9.02
CA ALA A 45 6.36 11.54 -9.01
C ALA A 45 5.02 12.10 -9.53
N GLY A 46 4.48 13.10 -8.84
CA GLY A 46 3.20 13.75 -9.18
C GLY A 46 1.99 13.14 -8.48
N VAL A 47 2.17 12.12 -7.64
CA VAL A 47 1.18 11.66 -6.67
C VAL A 47 1.35 12.46 -5.37
N LEU A 48 0.25 12.65 -4.62
CA LEU A 48 0.30 13.27 -3.30
C LEU A 48 1.20 12.45 -2.35
N THR A 49 1.98 13.16 -1.54
CA THR A 49 2.85 12.59 -0.51
C THR A 49 2.07 12.24 0.76
N VAL A 50 2.65 11.38 1.61
CA VAL A 50 2.10 11.04 2.94
C VAL A 50 1.76 12.31 3.74
N ASP A 51 2.65 13.31 3.71
CA ASP A 51 2.46 14.57 4.44
C ASP A 51 1.29 15.37 3.88
N GLU A 52 1.07 15.37 2.56
CA GLU A 52 -0.08 16.04 1.95
C GLU A 52 -1.40 15.34 2.31
N PHE A 53 -1.40 14.01 2.41
CA PHE A 53 -2.56 13.24 2.86
C PHE A 53 -2.92 13.50 4.34
N SER A 54 -1.97 13.93 5.18
CA SER A 54 -2.22 14.20 6.61
C SER A 54 -3.29 15.28 6.85
N SER A 55 -3.53 16.15 5.87
CA SER A 55 -4.58 17.17 5.91
C SER A 55 -6.01 16.60 5.76
N ILE A 56 -6.14 15.35 5.32
CA ILE A 56 -7.41 14.68 5.09
C ILE A 56 -7.79 13.89 6.35
N GLY A 57 -8.81 14.37 7.05
CA GLY A 57 -9.20 13.80 8.35
C GLY A 57 -9.55 12.31 8.32
N THR A 58 -10.17 11.82 7.25
CA THR A 58 -10.52 10.40 7.12
C THR A 58 -9.31 9.51 6.85
N TRP A 59 -8.30 10.01 6.14
CA TRP A 59 -7.00 9.33 5.98
C TRP A 59 -6.28 9.24 7.34
N ALA A 60 -6.15 10.36 8.05
CA ALA A 60 -5.50 10.41 9.35
C ALA A 60 -6.23 9.56 10.43
N ALA A 61 -7.49 9.20 10.19
CA ALA A 61 -8.28 8.35 11.07
C ALA A 61 -8.09 6.84 10.82
N LEU A 62 -7.41 6.44 9.75
CA LEU A 62 -7.19 5.02 9.44
C LEU A 62 -6.25 4.37 10.49
N PRO A 63 -6.55 3.16 10.98
CA PRO A 63 -5.70 2.47 11.96
C PRO A 63 -4.24 2.33 11.52
N ALA A 64 -4.00 1.91 10.27
CA ALA A 64 -2.65 1.79 9.70
C ALA A 64 -1.89 3.12 9.70
N VAL A 65 -2.58 4.23 9.39
CA VAL A 65 -1.96 5.57 9.39
C VAL A 65 -1.58 5.99 10.81
N GLN A 66 -2.47 5.76 11.78
CA GLN A 66 -2.19 6.06 13.19
C GLN A 66 -1.06 5.20 13.76
N ALA A 67 -0.94 3.96 13.31
CA ALA A 67 0.14 3.04 13.66
C ALA A 67 1.46 3.34 12.94
N GLY A 68 1.47 4.26 11.97
CA GLY A 68 2.63 4.51 11.12
C GLY A 68 2.96 3.37 10.14
N GLN A 69 2.00 2.47 9.91
CA GLN A 69 2.08 1.34 8.98
C GLN A 69 1.70 1.81 7.57
N VAL A 70 2.49 2.73 7.03
CA VAL A 70 2.37 3.27 5.67
C VAL A 70 3.74 3.24 5.00
N GLY A 71 3.83 2.67 3.81
CA GLY A 71 5.08 2.63 3.05
C GLY A 71 4.89 2.81 1.54
N PRO A 72 5.97 2.83 0.77
CA PRO A 72 5.90 3.07 -0.66
C PRO A 72 5.45 1.82 -1.43
N TRP A 73 4.68 2.03 -2.48
CA TRP A 73 4.43 1.09 -3.56
C TRP A 73 5.04 1.63 -4.86
N TYR A 74 5.95 0.86 -5.44
CA TYR A 74 6.64 1.20 -6.67
C TYR A 74 5.90 0.64 -7.89
N ALA A 75 4.76 1.22 -8.24
CA ALA A 75 3.94 0.83 -9.39
C ALA A 75 4.71 0.74 -10.73
N GLY A 76 5.79 1.51 -10.84
CA GLY A 76 6.71 1.53 -11.99
C GLY A 76 8.05 0.85 -11.72
N ALA A 77 8.08 -0.24 -10.93
CA ALA A 77 9.31 -0.93 -10.58
C ALA A 77 10.13 -1.31 -11.84
N PRO A 78 11.47 -1.14 -11.83
CA PRO A 78 12.30 -1.50 -12.96
C PRO A 78 12.22 -3.00 -13.28
N TYR A 79 12.08 -3.35 -14.56
CA TYR A 79 12.09 -4.74 -15.04
C TYR A 79 13.49 -5.35 -15.04
N SER A 80 14.11 -5.45 -13.86
CA SER A 80 15.41 -6.08 -13.66
C SER A 80 15.53 -6.59 -12.24
N TYR A 81 16.27 -7.69 -12.05
CA TYR A 81 16.56 -8.20 -10.71
C TYR A 81 17.28 -7.17 -9.84
N ILE A 82 18.27 -6.46 -10.40
CA ILE A 82 19.03 -5.42 -9.68
C ILE A 82 18.10 -4.31 -9.19
N GLY A 83 17.12 -3.90 -9.98
CA GLY A 83 16.14 -2.88 -9.59
C GLY A 83 15.07 -3.39 -8.61
N LEU A 84 14.67 -4.65 -8.72
CA LEU A 84 13.59 -5.23 -7.89
C LEU A 84 14.08 -5.67 -6.50
N VAL A 85 15.32 -6.14 -6.36
CA VAL A 85 15.89 -6.59 -5.08
C VAL A 85 15.72 -5.56 -3.95
N PRO A 86 16.13 -4.28 -4.10
CA PRO A 86 15.97 -3.30 -3.03
C PRO A 86 14.51 -3.05 -2.67
N ILE A 87 13.60 -3.06 -3.66
CA ILE A 87 12.15 -2.91 -3.45
C ILE A 87 11.60 -4.06 -2.60
N MET A 88 11.99 -5.30 -2.90
CA MET A 88 11.56 -6.47 -2.12
C MET A 88 12.12 -6.44 -0.69
N GLN A 89 13.35 -5.97 -0.51
CA GLN A 89 13.97 -5.83 0.82
C GLN A 89 13.25 -4.78 1.66
N GLU A 90 12.89 -3.64 1.06
CA GLU A 90 12.14 -2.58 1.73
C GLU A 90 10.73 -3.03 2.11
N LEU A 91 9.99 -3.67 1.19
CA LEU A 91 8.68 -4.24 1.48
C LEU A 91 8.75 -5.27 2.62
N THR A 92 9.76 -6.14 2.60
CA THR A 92 9.96 -7.14 3.67
C THR A 92 10.24 -6.48 5.02
N ALA A 93 11.08 -5.45 5.05
CA ALA A 93 11.38 -4.71 6.28
C ALA A 93 10.13 -4.03 6.84
N LEU A 94 9.31 -3.43 5.97
CA LEU A 94 8.05 -2.79 6.32
C LEU A 94 7.04 -3.79 6.90
N ILE A 95 6.87 -4.95 6.25
CA ILE A 95 5.99 -6.02 6.75
C ILE A 95 6.46 -6.50 8.13
N ASN A 96 7.76 -6.76 8.31
CA ASN A 96 8.31 -7.21 9.59
C ASN A 96 8.18 -6.18 10.73
N ALA A 97 8.10 -4.90 10.40
CA ALA A 97 7.92 -3.82 11.37
C ALA A 97 6.44 -3.55 11.70
N SER A 98 5.50 -4.10 10.93
CA SER A 98 4.07 -3.87 11.05
C SER A 98 3.42 -4.87 12.02
N ASN A 99 2.40 -4.42 12.75
CA ASN A 99 1.47 -5.32 13.44
C ASN A 99 0.47 -5.90 12.42
N PRO A 100 0.46 -7.22 12.18
CA PRO A 100 -0.47 -7.84 11.23
C PRO A 100 -1.88 -8.08 11.80
N ASP A 101 -2.10 -7.83 13.09
CA ASP A 101 -3.40 -7.94 13.76
C ASP A 101 -3.88 -6.54 14.18
N LEU A 102 -3.79 -5.55 13.29
CA LEU A 102 -4.15 -4.17 13.62
C LEU A 102 -5.65 -3.93 13.51
N VAL A 103 -6.34 -4.58 12.57
CA VAL A 103 -7.78 -4.41 12.28
C VAL A 103 -8.58 -5.70 12.24
#